data_AF-A0A9D8NJN0-F1
#
_entry.id   AF-A0A9D8NJN0-F1
#
_cell.length_a   1.000
_cell.length_b   1.000
_cell.length_c   1.000
_cell.angle_alpha   90.00
_cell.angle_beta   90.00
_cell.angle_gamma   90.00
#
_symmetry.space_group_name_H-M   'P 1'
#
loop_
_entity.id
_entity.type
_entity.pdbx_description
1 polymer ?
#
loop_
_entity_poly.entity_id
_entity_poly.type
_entity_poly.pdbx_seq_one_letter_code
_entity_poly.pdbx_strand_id
1 'polypeptide(L)'
;MGHLAFAYHHIDPTKIVVSIGDFDGQPRQFWVKGNAPHPAAIRVGDAPAKFELVFGSINNAGQPYPGIDTNRVHGVLVVQFVAKRRLKVEVFPRSAFSFSFFTDAAKYYER
;
A
#
# COMPACT_ATOMS: atom_id res chain seq x y z
N MET A 1 6.06 -16.02 -5.79
CA MET A 1 6.61 -14.73 -5.28
C MET A 1 5.95 -13.61 -6.05
N GLY A 2 5.35 -12.63 -5.37
CA GLY A 2 4.73 -11.47 -6.00
C GLY A 2 5.62 -10.24 -5.92
N HIS A 3 5.24 -9.15 -6.58
CA HIS A 3 5.93 -7.86 -6.48
C HIS A 3 5.32 -6.97 -5.39
N LEU A 4 6.08 -5.98 -4.96
CA LEU A 4 5.60 -4.83 -4.19
C LEU A 4 6.23 -3.57 -4.78
N ALA A 5 5.41 -2.58 -5.11
CA ALA A 5 5.87 -1.30 -5.61
C ALA A 5 5.13 -0.14 -4.96
N PHE A 6 5.89 0.92 -4.62
CA PHE A 6 5.38 2.24 -4.28
C PHE A 6 5.82 3.20 -5.38
N ALA A 7 4.88 3.94 -5.95
CA ALA A 7 5.13 4.94 -6.98
C ALA A 7 4.14 6.11 -6.84
N TYR A 8 4.43 7.23 -7.48
CA TYR A 8 3.44 8.28 -7.67
C TYR A 8 2.63 8.01 -8.94
N HIS A 9 1.35 8.37 -8.92
CA HIS A 9 0.50 8.20 -10.10
C HIS A 9 0.97 9.13 -11.22
N HIS A 10 1.17 8.58 -12.41
CA HIS A 10 1.75 9.32 -13.54
C HIS A 10 0.86 10.48 -14.06
N ILE A 11 -0.45 10.40 -13.88
CA ILE A 11 -1.41 11.47 -14.26
C ILE A 11 -1.70 12.42 -13.10
N ASP A 12 -1.72 11.90 -11.86
CA ASP A 12 -1.96 12.69 -10.66
C ASP A 12 -0.80 12.45 -9.69
N PRO A 13 0.33 13.18 -9.85
CA PRO A 13 1.53 12.95 -9.06
C PRO A 13 1.33 13.13 -7.56
N THR A 14 0.20 13.70 -7.13
CA THR A 14 -0.13 13.80 -5.71
C THR A 14 -0.51 12.45 -5.11
N LYS A 15 -0.94 11.47 -5.91
CA LYS A 15 -1.39 10.16 -5.42
C LYS A 15 -0.24 9.18 -5.29
N ILE A 16 -0.08 8.61 -4.10
CA ILE A 16 0.79 7.45 -3.89
C ILE A 16 0.02 6.20 -4.31
N VAL A 17 0.61 5.46 -5.23
CA VAL A 17 0.12 4.20 -5.77
C VAL A 17 0.92 3.05 -5.19
N VAL A 18 0.21 2.04 -4.72
CA VAL A 18 0.77 0.79 -4.21
C VAL A 18 0.34 -0.35 -5.13
N SER A 19 1.29 -1.10 -5.66
CA SER A 19 1.03 -2.32 -6.43
C SER A 19 1.51 -3.53 -5.66
N ILE A 20 0.62 -4.51 -5.47
CA ILE A 20 0.83 -5.70 -4.65
C ILE A 20 0.56 -6.91 -5.54
N GLY A 21 1.53 -7.81 -5.69
CA GLY A 21 1.41 -9.00 -6.53
C GLY A 21 0.50 -10.09 -5.95
N ASP A 22 0.17 -10.01 -4.67
CA ASP A 22 -0.72 -10.94 -3.98
C ASP A 22 -1.52 -10.19 -2.90
N PHE A 23 -2.76 -9.83 -3.23
CA PHE A 23 -3.77 -9.28 -2.36
C PHE A 23 -4.97 -10.22 -2.35
N ASP A 24 -5.10 -11.05 -1.31
CA ASP A 24 -6.14 -12.09 -1.19
C ASP A 24 -6.17 -13.03 -2.42
N GLY A 25 -4.98 -13.47 -2.88
CA GLY A 25 -4.81 -14.38 -4.01
C GLY A 25 -4.84 -13.72 -5.39
N GLN A 26 -4.92 -12.39 -5.48
CA GLN A 26 -4.97 -11.66 -6.75
C GLN A 26 -4.04 -10.45 -6.75
N PRO A 27 -3.32 -10.15 -7.85
CA PRO A 27 -2.54 -8.92 -7.94
C PRO A 27 -3.49 -7.71 -8.00
N ARG A 28 -3.17 -6.66 -7.24
CA ARG A 28 -3.98 -5.43 -7.20
C ARG A 28 -3.14 -4.17 -7.09
N GLN A 29 -3.75 -3.06 -7.51
CA GLN A 29 -3.21 -1.73 -7.36
C GLN A 29 -4.20 -0.86 -6.57
N PHE A 30 -3.66 -0.02 -5.70
CA PHE A 30 -4.41 0.85 -4.80
C PHE A 30 -3.78 2.23 -4.75
N TRP A 31 -4.56 3.22 -4.30
CA TRP A 31 -4.05 4.48 -3.79
C TRP A 31 -3.91 4.41 -2.27
N VAL A 32 -3.01 5.22 -1.73
CA VAL A 32 -2.89 5.43 -0.28
C VAL A 32 -3.92 6.46 0.16
N LYS A 33 -4.80 6.09 1.09
CA LYS A 33 -5.75 7.03 1.70
C LYS A 33 -5.00 8.17 2.39
N GLY A 34 -5.37 9.41 2.09
CA GLY A 34 -4.74 10.59 2.65
C GLY A 34 -3.29 10.82 2.22
N ASN A 35 -2.74 10.02 1.29
CA ASN A 35 -1.34 10.12 0.83
C ASN A 35 -0.30 10.13 1.96
N ALA A 36 -0.58 9.41 3.05
CA ALA A 36 0.29 9.34 4.22
C ALA A 36 0.37 7.91 4.78
N PRO A 37 1.48 7.55 5.45
CA PRO A 37 2.73 8.31 5.54
C PRO A 37 3.45 8.38 4.18
N HIS A 38 4.40 9.30 4.03
CA HIS A 38 5.17 9.41 2.79
C HIS A 38 6.22 8.28 2.70
N PRO A 39 6.23 7.41 1.67
CA PRO A 39 7.09 6.22 1.65
C PRO A 39 8.58 6.52 1.78
N ALA A 40 9.06 7.61 1.19
CA ALA A 40 10.47 8.02 1.28
C ALA A 40 10.90 8.52 2.67
N ALA A 41 9.95 8.80 3.57
CA ALA A 41 10.23 9.25 4.92
C ALA A 41 10.47 8.09 5.89
N ILE A 42 10.09 6.85 5.53
CA ILE A 42 10.22 5.67 6.41
C ILE A 42 11.68 5.20 6.43
N ARG A 43 12.22 4.98 7.61
CA ARG A 43 13.61 4.59 7.86
C ARG A 43 13.72 3.28 8.65
N VAL A 44 14.93 2.73 8.67
CA VAL A 44 15.27 1.60 9.54
C VAL A 44 15.18 2.06 10.99
N GLY A 45 14.51 1.28 11.84
CA GLY A 45 14.31 1.60 13.25
C GLY A 45 12.99 2.31 13.55
N ASP A 46 12.29 2.81 12.54
CA ASP A 46 10.95 3.37 12.70
C ASP A 46 9.94 2.29 13.11
N ALA A 47 8.87 2.74 13.76
CA ALA A 47 7.68 1.93 13.96
C ALA A 47 7.09 1.50 12.60
N PRO A 48 6.38 0.35 12.53
CA PRO A 48 5.72 -0.08 11.30
C PRO A 48 4.78 0.98 10.74
N ALA A 49 4.99 1.36 9.48
CA ALA A 49 4.16 2.28 8.75
C ALA A 49 2.90 1.57 8.24
N LYS A 50 1.74 2.22 8.39
CA LYS A 50 0.45 1.68 7.95
C LYS A 50 -0.06 2.52 6.78
N PHE A 51 -0.47 1.84 5.72
CA PHE A 51 -1.07 2.44 4.54
C PHE A 51 -2.47 1.87 4.38
N GLU A 52 -3.48 2.72 4.51
CA GLU A 52 -4.85 2.36 4.14
C GLU A 52 -4.99 2.39 2.61
N LEU A 53 -5.52 1.31 2.05
CA LEU A 53 -5.59 1.09 0.61
C LEU A 53 -7.00 1.37 0.10
N VAL A 54 -7.12 2.25 -0.89
CA VAL A 54 -8.39 2.61 -1.55
C VAL A 54 -8.27 2.39 -3.05
N PHE A 55 -9.40 2.21 -3.74
CA PHE A 55 -9.35 2.12 -5.20
C PHE A 55 -9.01 3.47 -5.83
N GLY A 56 -8.21 3.42 -6.91
CA GLY A 56 -7.94 4.60 -7.72
C GLY A 56 -9.22 5.06 -8.43
N SER A 57 -9.41 6.37 -8.51
CA SER A 57 -10.67 6.95 -8.99
C SER A 57 -10.56 7.61 -10.36
N ILE A 58 -9.43 7.47 -11.07
CA ILE A 58 -9.26 8.03 -12.43
C ILE A 58 -8.72 6.99 -13.42
N ASN A 59 -9.06 7.16 -14.69
CA ASN A 59 -8.55 6.36 -15.80
C ASN A 59 -7.24 6.91 -16.38
N ASN A 60 -6.75 6.30 -17.47
CA ASN A 60 -5.51 6.70 -18.16
C ASN A 60 -5.59 8.06 -18.88
N ALA A 61 -6.77 8.67 -18.96
CA ALA A 61 -6.96 10.03 -19.45
C ALA A 61 -7.18 11.05 -18.31
N GLY A 62 -7.06 10.61 -17.05
CA GLY A 62 -7.32 11.43 -15.87
C GLY A 62 -8.80 11.66 -15.57
N GLN A 63 -9.70 10.98 -16.28
CA GLN A 63 -11.13 11.12 -16.08
C GLN A 63 -11.60 10.23 -14.92
N PRO A 64 -12.55 10.69 -14.09
CA PRO A 64 -12.99 9.94 -12.94
C PRO A 64 -13.75 8.65 -13.33
N TYR A 65 -13.52 7.58 -12.58
CA TYR A 65 -14.38 6.39 -12.64
C TYR A 65 -15.67 6.66 -11.86
N PRO A 66 -16.86 6.50 -12.48
CA PRO A 66 -18.11 6.67 -11.77
C PRO A 66 -18.27 5.58 -10.70
N GLY A 67 -18.75 5.98 -9.51
CA GLY A 67 -19.08 5.05 -8.42
C GLY A 67 -17.89 4.55 -7.58
N ILE A 68 -16.67 5.04 -7.80
CA ILE A 68 -15.54 4.75 -6.92
C ILE A 68 -15.57 5.67 -5.69
N ASP A 69 -15.70 5.08 -4.51
CA ASP A 69 -15.56 5.76 -3.23
C ASP A 69 -14.11 5.66 -2.72
N THR A 70 -13.36 6.76 -2.81
CA THR A 70 -11.98 6.84 -2.32
C THR A 70 -11.86 6.94 -0.81
N ASN A 71 -12.96 6.99 -0.05
CA ASN A 71 -12.95 6.93 1.41
C ASN A 71 -13.06 5.49 1.93
N ARG A 72 -13.57 4.57 1.10
CA ARG A 72 -13.71 3.16 1.42
C ARG A 72 -12.35 2.46 1.41
N VAL A 73 -11.94 2.02 2.59
CA VAL A 73 -10.73 1.21 2.77
C VAL A 73 -11.01 -0.23 2.34
N HIS A 74 -10.14 -0.78 1.50
CA HIS A 74 -10.23 -2.15 0.99
C HIS A 74 -9.23 -3.09 1.67
N GLY A 75 -8.20 -2.53 2.30
CA GLY A 75 -7.25 -3.25 3.13
C GLY A 75 -6.21 -2.32 3.72
N VAL A 76 -5.33 -2.88 4.54
CA VAL A 76 -4.21 -2.17 5.13
C VAL A 76 -2.92 -2.88 4.72
N LEU A 77 -1.95 -2.11 4.25
CA LEU A 77 -0.58 -2.56 4.05
C LEU A 77 0.26 -2.05 5.21
N VAL A 78 0.94 -2.96 5.90
CA VAL A 78 1.91 -2.59 6.95
C VAL A 78 3.31 -2.88 6.45
N VAL A 79 4.20 -1.90 6.61
CA VAL A 79 5.57 -1.94 6.08
C VAL A 79 6.54 -1.49 7.17
N GLN A 80 7.65 -2.20 7.30
CA GLN A 80 8.75 -1.81 8.16
C GLN A 80 10.09 -2.10 7.49
N PHE A 81 11.01 -1.13 7.51
CA PHE A 81 12.41 -1.40 7.18
C PHE A 81 13.06 -2.13 8.35
N VAL A 82 13.40 -3.41 8.14
CA VAL A 82 14.12 -4.22 9.12
C VAL A 82 15.64 -4.14 8.94
N ALA A 83 16.09 -3.77 7.74
CA ALA A 83 17.48 -3.43 7.43
C ALA A 83 17.53 -2.53 6.18
N LYS A 84 18.73 -2.04 5.83
CA LYS A 84 18.93 -1.30 4.58
C LYS A 84 18.51 -2.17 3.38
N ARG A 85 17.60 -1.65 2.56
CA ARG A 85 16.99 -2.35 1.39
C ARG A 85 16.18 -3.61 1.71
N ARG A 86 15.85 -3.87 2.98
CA ARG A 86 15.04 -5.03 3.38
C ARG A 86 13.79 -4.59 4.12
N LEU A 87 12.64 -4.93 3.54
CA LEU A 87 11.32 -4.61 4.07
C LEU A 87 10.67 -5.86 4.65
N LYS A 88 10.04 -5.73 5.81
CA LYS A 88 9.02 -6.65 6.32
C LYS A 88 7.65 -6.07 6.02
N VAL A 89 6.79 -6.86 5.39
CA VAL A 89 5.53 -6.38 4.83
C VAL A 89 4.43 -7.38 5.10
N GLU A 90 3.27 -6.87 5.48
CA GLU A 90 2.07 -7.68 5.61
C GLU A 90 0.85 -6.94 5.09
N VAL A 91 0.01 -7.67 4.38
CA VAL A 91 -1.22 -7.18 3.77
C VAL A 91 -2.38 -7.75 4.57
N PHE A 92 -3.29 -6.87 4.98
CA PHE A 92 -4.52 -7.23 5.67
C PHE A 92 -5.69 -6.85 4.77
N PRO A 93 -6.21 -7.80 3.95
CA PRO A 93 -7.40 -7.56 3.16
C PRO A 93 -8.60 -7.35 4.08
N ARG A 94 -9.50 -6.41 3.73
CA ARG A 94 -10.68 -5.94 4.47
C ARG A 94 -10.40 -4.80 5.46
N SER A 95 -11.43 -3.98 5.71
CA SER A 95 -11.35 -2.64 6.33
C SER A 95 -11.18 -2.65 7.85
N ALA A 96 -11.47 -3.75 8.54
CA ALA A 96 -11.35 -3.84 9.99
C ALA A 96 -9.99 -4.42 10.37
N PHE A 97 -8.96 -3.56 10.41
CA PHE A 97 -7.64 -3.98 10.87
C PHE A 97 -7.08 -3.04 11.93
N SER A 98 -6.90 -3.59 13.14
CA SER A 98 -6.05 -3.00 14.16
C SER A 98 -4.72 -3.76 14.16
N PHE A 99 -3.67 -3.12 13.67
CA PHE A 99 -2.32 -3.69 13.74
C PHE A 99 -1.82 -3.66 15.18
N SER A 100 -1.54 -4.84 15.74
CA SER A 100 -0.78 -5.00 16.97
C SER A 100 0.66 -5.43 16.68
N PHE A 101 0.85 -6.40 15.80
CA PHE A 101 2.15 -6.96 15.43
C PHE A 101 2.07 -7.65 14.07
N PHE A 102 3.23 -7.87 13.44
CA PHE A 102 3.33 -8.71 12.25
C PHE A 102 3.08 -10.17 12.62
N THR A 103 2.32 -10.89 11.79
CA THR A 103 2.11 -12.33 11.93
C THR A 103 3.15 -13.11 11.13
N ASP A 104 3.04 -14.45 11.17
CA ASP A 104 3.87 -15.35 10.35
C ASP A 104 3.55 -15.24 8.84
N ALA A 105 2.46 -14.56 8.46
CA ALA A 105 2.13 -14.27 7.08
C ALA A 105 2.97 -13.11 6.49
N ALA A 106 3.72 -12.38 7.32
CA ALA A 106 4.56 -11.29 6.86
C ALA A 106 5.64 -11.77 5.90
N LYS A 107 5.79 -11.07 4.78
CA LYS A 107 6.75 -11.36 3.73
C LYS A 107 7.92 -10.38 3.80
N TYR A 108 9.09 -10.84 3.39
CA TYR A 108 10.27 -10.01 3.25
C TYR A 108 10.51 -9.66 1.77
N TYR A 109 10.79 -8.39 1.52
CA TYR A 109 11.13 -7.89 0.19
C TYR A 109 12.51 -7.24 0.23
N GLU A 110 13.26 -7.46 -0.84
CA GLU A 110 14.56 -6.85 -1.07
C GLU A 110 14.57 -6.20 -2.45
N ARG A 111 15.38 -5.17 -2.61
CA ARG A 111 15.65 -4.50 -3.88
C ARG A 111 17.04 -4.86 -4.36
#